data_AF-A0A938S5B7-F1
#
_entry.id   AF-A0A938S5B7-F1
#
_cell.length_a   1.000
_cell.length_b   1.000
_cell.length_c   1.000
_cell.angle_alpha   90.00
_cell.angle_beta   90.00
_cell.angle_gamma   90.00
#
_symmetry.space_group_name_H-M   'P 1'
#
loop_
_entity.id
_entity.type
_entity.pdbx_description
1 polymer ?
#
loop_
_entity_poly.entity_id
_entity_poly.type
_entity_poly.pdbx_seq_one_letter_code
_entity_poly.pdbx_strand_id
1 'polypeptide(L)'
;MNRQLRVIKTDGTTEEYIHTKVVGAINNAFSAAGRPDIAMAEDLAEVVTYYLYRKPHQRQVGSSEILSMIKAVLTSTGHETAAVALGEHALERRLKRARTEVLAIDVRDFADVERLHRTRQPPERMPWDKGRIVHDLTVESALGPQMARAVASTVEERVLNLGMTVVPRGLIKQLVLGEAAAMLRAQQELQMAPPREPLAPASAE
;
A
#
# COMPACT_ATOMS: atom_id res chain seq x y z
N MET A 1 4.88 -28.94 0.74
CA MET A 1 5.21 -28.30 -0.54
C MET A 1 5.04 -26.79 -0.39
N ASN A 2 6.14 -26.05 -0.15
CA ASN A 2 6.13 -24.58 -0.08
C ASN A 2 6.03 -23.99 -1.49
N ARG A 3 4.81 -23.86 -2.00
CA ARG A 3 4.59 -23.14 -3.26
C ARG A 3 4.33 -21.69 -2.89
N GLN A 4 5.29 -20.79 -3.13
CA GLN A 4 5.07 -19.36 -2.92
C GLN A 4 4.39 -18.74 -4.15
N LEU A 5 3.18 -18.21 -3.98
CA LEU A 5 2.46 -17.51 -5.05
C LEU A 5 3.06 -16.11 -5.26
N ARG A 6 3.24 -15.70 -6.53
CA ARG A 6 3.65 -14.34 -6.87
C ARG A 6 2.47 -13.51 -7.35
N VAL A 7 2.39 -12.26 -6.92
CA VAL A 7 1.36 -11.30 -7.30
C VAL A 7 1.92 -10.31 -8.31
N ILE A 8 1.30 -10.22 -9.47
CA ILE A 8 1.60 -9.22 -10.50
C ILE A 8 0.80 -7.95 -10.18
N LYS A 9 1.51 -6.84 -9.99
CA LYS A 9 0.94 -5.52 -9.72
C LYS A 9 0.57 -4.83 -11.02
N THR A 10 -0.21 -3.75 -10.92
CA THR A 10 -0.68 -2.98 -12.08
C THR A 10 0.45 -2.33 -12.87
N ASP A 11 1.56 -2.02 -12.20
CA ASP A 11 2.79 -1.48 -12.81
C ASP A 11 3.69 -2.58 -13.43
N GLY A 12 3.23 -3.83 -13.47
CA GLY A 12 3.98 -4.98 -13.98
C GLY A 12 5.00 -5.54 -12.99
N THR A 13 5.22 -4.90 -11.85
CA THR A 13 6.12 -5.43 -10.82
C THR A 13 5.52 -6.69 -10.17
N THR A 14 6.38 -7.52 -9.58
CA THR A 14 5.95 -8.74 -8.90
C THR A 14 6.35 -8.72 -7.44
N GLU A 15 5.45 -9.15 -6.58
CA GLU A 15 5.69 -9.34 -5.15
C GLU A 15 5.25 -10.74 -4.71
N GLU A 16 5.70 -11.18 -3.54
CA GLU A 16 5.18 -12.38 -2.93
C GLU A 16 3.76 -12.16 -2.44
N TYR A 17 2.93 -13.21 -2.50
CA TYR A 17 1.63 -13.18 -1.86
C TYR A 17 1.79 -13.05 -0.35
N ILE A 18 1.12 -12.05 0.22
CA ILE A 18 1.14 -11.77 1.65
C ILE A 18 -0.31 -11.85 2.14
N HIS A 19 -0.61 -12.85 2.96
CA HIS A 19 -1.95 -13.09 3.50
C HIS A 19 -2.50 -11.88 4.26
N THR A 20 -1.67 -11.20 5.06
CA THR A 20 -2.09 -10.03 5.84
C THR A 20 -2.55 -8.83 5.00
N LYS A 21 -2.14 -8.74 3.71
CA LYS A 21 -2.70 -7.74 2.80
C LYS A 21 -4.16 -8.04 2.41
N VAL A 22 -4.52 -9.31 2.34
CA VAL A 22 -5.90 -9.74 2.06
C VAL A 22 -6.77 -9.48 3.29
N VAL A 23 -6.30 -9.86 4.48
CA VAL A 23 -6.96 -9.54 5.76
C VAL A 23 -7.22 -8.04 5.87
N GLY A 24 -6.18 -7.22 5.67
CA GLY A 24 -6.31 -5.76 5.73
C GLY A 24 -7.28 -5.19 4.70
N ALA A 25 -7.29 -5.72 3.47
CA ALA A 25 -8.24 -5.28 2.45
C ALA A 25 -9.69 -5.59 2.84
N ILE A 26 -9.95 -6.77 3.40
CA ILE A 26 -11.28 -7.18 3.86
C ILE A 26 -11.70 -6.36 5.08
N ASN A 27 -10.83 -6.21 6.07
CA ASN A 27 -11.11 -5.42 7.28
C ASN A 27 -11.42 -3.95 6.95
N ASN A 28 -10.70 -3.36 6.00
CA ASN A 28 -10.98 -2.00 5.53
C ASN A 28 -12.33 -1.90 4.83
N ALA A 29 -12.71 -2.92 4.07
CA ALA A 29 -14.03 -2.99 3.42
C ALA A 29 -15.16 -3.09 4.45
N PHE A 30 -14.98 -3.92 5.49
CA PHE A 30 -15.91 -4.01 6.62
C PHE A 30 -16.04 -2.71 7.39
N SER A 31 -14.92 -2.05 7.67
CA SER A 31 -14.89 -0.75 8.34
C SER A 31 -15.62 0.32 7.51
N ALA A 32 -15.40 0.35 6.20
CA ALA A 32 -16.10 1.26 5.29
C ALA A 32 -17.61 0.97 5.18
N ALA A 33 -18.01 -0.29 5.35
CA ALA A 33 -19.40 -0.70 5.43
C ALA A 33 -20.03 -0.48 6.82
N GLY A 34 -19.30 0.11 7.78
CA GLY A 34 -19.78 0.42 9.13
C GLY A 34 -19.90 -0.80 10.05
N ARG A 35 -19.26 -1.93 9.70
CA ARG A 35 -19.30 -3.18 10.47
C ARG A 35 -17.89 -3.76 10.63
N PRO A 36 -16.99 -3.07 11.35
CA PRO A 36 -15.62 -3.57 11.54
C PRO A 36 -15.66 -4.92 12.27
N ASP A 37 -15.06 -5.94 11.66
CA ASP A 37 -14.96 -7.29 12.21
C ASP A 37 -13.66 -7.92 11.71
N ILE A 38 -12.62 -7.86 12.56
CA ILE A 38 -11.29 -8.36 12.22
C ILE A 38 -11.26 -9.89 12.17
N ALA A 39 -12.01 -10.57 13.05
CA ALA A 39 -12.04 -12.03 13.10
C ALA A 39 -12.67 -12.59 11.81
N MET A 40 -13.80 -12.01 11.40
CA MET A 40 -14.41 -12.36 10.12
C MET A 40 -13.48 -12.01 8.93
N ALA A 41 -12.72 -10.91 9.00
CA ALA A 41 -11.78 -10.57 7.94
C ALA A 41 -10.65 -11.60 7.80
N GLU A 42 -10.16 -12.16 8.91
CA GLU A 42 -9.18 -13.24 8.94
C GLU A 42 -9.77 -14.52 8.33
N ASP A 43 -10.94 -14.97 8.79
CA ASP A 43 -11.63 -16.17 8.28
C ASP A 43 -11.85 -16.09 6.76
N LEU A 44 -12.35 -14.96 6.26
CA LEU A 44 -12.59 -14.77 4.83
C LEU A 44 -11.28 -14.67 4.02
N ALA A 45 -10.21 -14.13 4.61
CA ALA A 45 -8.90 -14.12 3.97
C ALA A 45 -8.31 -15.54 3.83
N GLU A 46 -8.58 -16.44 4.77
CA GLU A 46 -8.21 -17.85 4.64
C GLU A 46 -8.93 -18.50 3.47
N VAL A 47 -10.23 -18.24 3.32
CA VAL A 47 -11.03 -18.73 2.17
C VAL A 47 -10.45 -18.24 0.85
N VAL A 48 -10.14 -16.94 0.74
CA VAL A 48 -9.48 -16.38 -0.46
C VAL A 48 -8.14 -17.06 -0.72
N THR A 49 -7.32 -17.22 0.34
CA THR A 49 -6.01 -17.87 0.25
C THR A 49 -6.14 -19.30 -0.27
N TYR A 50 -7.09 -20.07 0.27
CA TYR A 50 -7.38 -21.42 -0.18
C TYR A 50 -7.71 -21.46 -1.68
N TYR A 51 -8.57 -20.58 -2.17
CA TYR A 51 -8.92 -20.52 -3.59
C TYR A 51 -7.74 -20.14 -4.49
N LEU A 52 -6.87 -19.23 -4.04
CA LEU A 52 -5.66 -18.86 -4.78
C LEU A 52 -4.69 -20.04 -4.96
N TYR A 53 -4.55 -20.87 -3.92
CA TYR A 53 -3.64 -22.02 -3.95
C TYR A 53 -4.24 -23.29 -4.57
N ARG A 54 -5.56 -23.40 -4.65
CA ARG A 54 -6.26 -24.57 -5.22
C ARG A 54 -6.06 -24.72 -6.74
N LYS A 55 -5.80 -23.63 -7.48
CA LYS A 55 -5.64 -23.68 -8.94
C LYS A 55 -4.35 -24.42 -9.35
N PRO A 56 -4.43 -25.58 -10.04
CA PRO A 56 -3.25 -26.32 -10.49
C PRO A 56 -2.40 -25.44 -11.42
N HIS A 57 -1.08 -25.49 -11.31
CA HIS A 57 -0.12 -24.79 -12.18
C HIS A 57 -0.12 -23.24 -12.17
N GLN A 58 -1.05 -22.56 -11.49
CA GLN A 58 -1.00 -21.11 -11.29
C GLN A 58 0.09 -20.66 -10.28
N ARG A 59 1.24 -20.19 -10.77
CA ARG A 59 2.33 -19.64 -9.92
C ARG A 59 2.27 -18.11 -9.77
N GLN A 60 1.46 -17.46 -10.60
CA GLN A 60 1.31 -16.01 -10.63
C GLN A 60 -0.17 -15.64 -10.66
N VAL A 61 -0.53 -14.55 -9.98
CA VAL A 61 -1.89 -14.03 -9.94
C VAL A 61 -1.86 -12.52 -10.09
N GLY A 62 -2.79 -11.95 -10.84
CA GLY A 62 -2.93 -10.50 -10.92
C GLY A 62 -3.49 -9.92 -9.62
N SER A 63 -3.02 -8.75 -9.20
CA SER A 63 -3.64 -8.02 -8.08
C SER A 63 -5.13 -7.70 -8.31
N SER A 64 -5.56 -7.50 -9.56
CA SER A 64 -6.96 -7.35 -9.95
C SER A 64 -7.76 -8.67 -9.83
N GLU A 65 -7.12 -9.81 -10.07
CA GLU A 65 -7.73 -11.14 -9.90
C GLU A 65 -7.96 -11.42 -8.40
N ILE A 66 -6.97 -11.12 -7.54
CA ILE A 66 -7.13 -11.21 -6.09
C ILE A 66 -8.29 -10.32 -5.63
N LEU A 67 -8.34 -9.06 -6.07
CA LEU A 67 -9.44 -8.15 -5.74
C LEU A 67 -10.80 -8.71 -6.15
N SER A 68 -10.90 -9.29 -7.35
CA SER A 68 -12.13 -9.92 -7.84
C SER A 68 -12.54 -11.13 -7.00
N MET A 69 -11.56 -11.93 -6.57
CA MET A 69 -11.79 -13.07 -5.70
C MET A 69 -12.29 -12.64 -4.31
N ILE A 70 -11.70 -11.61 -3.72
CA ILE A 70 -12.16 -11.05 -2.44
C ILE A 70 -13.62 -10.58 -2.57
N LYS A 71 -13.95 -9.83 -3.62
CA LYS A 71 -15.33 -9.38 -3.87
C LYS A 71 -16.30 -10.56 -4.02
N ALA A 72 -15.90 -11.61 -4.74
CA ALA A 72 -16.71 -12.80 -4.92
C ALA A 72 -16.97 -13.52 -3.59
N VAL A 73 -15.93 -13.69 -2.76
CA VAL A 73 -16.05 -14.27 -1.42
C VAL A 73 -17.01 -13.45 -0.57
N LEU A 74 -16.79 -12.14 -0.44
CA LEU A 74 -17.67 -11.24 0.32
C LEU A 74 -19.13 -11.30 -0.14
N THR A 75 -19.37 -11.33 -1.46
CA THR A 75 -20.73 -11.43 -2.00
C THR A 75 -21.35 -12.79 -1.66
N SER A 76 -20.58 -13.88 -1.82
CA SER A 76 -21.08 -15.24 -1.58
C SER A 76 -21.37 -15.54 -0.11
N THR A 77 -20.80 -14.78 0.81
CA THR A 77 -21.01 -14.93 2.26
C THR A 77 -21.97 -13.89 2.85
N GLY A 78 -22.69 -13.12 2.02
CA GLY A 78 -23.70 -12.16 2.47
C GLY A 78 -23.13 -10.83 2.99
N HIS A 79 -21.94 -10.44 2.52
CA HIS A 79 -21.29 -9.17 2.83
C HIS A 79 -21.23 -8.26 1.59
N GLU A 80 -22.35 -8.10 0.89
CA GLU A 80 -22.42 -7.34 -0.36
C GLU A 80 -22.02 -5.87 -0.17
N THR A 81 -22.40 -5.26 0.96
CA THR A 81 -22.03 -3.86 1.27
C THR A 81 -20.51 -3.68 1.39
N ALA A 82 -19.82 -4.64 2.01
CA ALA A 82 -18.35 -4.65 2.06
C ALA A 82 -17.75 -4.88 0.67
N ALA A 83 -18.33 -5.78 -0.15
CA ALA A 83 -17.86 -6.00 -1.52
C ALA A 83 -17.99 -4.74 -2.40
N VAL A 84 -19.05 -3.96 -2.22
CA VAL A 84 -19.26 -2.66 -2.88
C VAL A 84 -18.22 -1.65 -2.40
N ALA A 85 -18.10 -1.45 -1.08
CA ALA A 85 -17.13 -0.54 -0.49
C ALA A 85 -15.68 -0.84 -0.95
N LEU A 86 -15.30 -2.11 -1.02
CA LEU A 86 -14.00 -2.54 -1.54
C LEU A 86 -13.81 -2.14 -3.02
N GLY A 87 -14.85 -2.30 -3.83
CA GLY A 87 -14.84 -1.93 -5.25
C GLY A 87 -14.74 -0.41 -5.46
N GLU A 88 -15.52 0.36 -4.69
CA GLU A 88 -15.51 1.83 -4.72
C GLU A 88 -14.15 2.37 -4.29
N HIS A 89 -13.59 1.88 -3.19
CA HIS A 89 -12.26 2.26 -2.72
C HIS A 89 -11.17 1.99 -3.78
N ALA A 90 -11.21 0.82 -4.41
CA ALA A 90 -10.26 0.47 -5.48
C ALA A 90 -10.38 1.39 -6.70
N LEU A 91 -11.62 1.72 -7.09
CA LEU A 91 -11.91 2.63 -8.19
C LEU A 91 -11.44 4.06 -7.87
N GLU A 92 -11.80 4.58 -6.70
CA GLU A 92 -11.40 5.90 -6.23
C GLU A 92 -9.88 6.03 -6.22
N ARG A 93 -9.17 5.05 -5.64
CA ARG A 93 -7.71 5.03 -5.60
C ARG A 93 -7.10 5.02 -7.01
N ARG A 94 -7.68 4.27 -7.95
CA ARG A 94 -7.23 4.27 -9.35
C ARG A 94 -7.42 5.64 -10.01
N LEU A 95 -8.57 6.29 -9.80
CA LEU A 95 -8.86 7.62 -10.34
C LEU A 95 -7.94 8.68 -9.74
N LYS A 96 -7.71 8.67 -8.42
CA LYS A 96 -6.78 9.59 -7.76
C LYS A 96 -5.38 9.45 -8.33
N ARG A 97 -4.85 8.22 -8.48
CA ARG A 97 -3.54 7.98 -9.13
C ARG A 97 -3.47 8.53 -10.55
N ALA A 98 -4.47 8.23 -11.38
CA ALA A 98 -4.50 8.65 -12.77
C ALA A 98 -4.55 10.18 -12.94
N ARG A 99 -5.15 10.90 -11.97
CA ARG A 99 -5.25 12.36 -11.98
C ARG A 99 -4.10 13.06 -11.27
N THR A 100 -3.28 12.33 -10.51
CA THR A 100 -2.17 12.92 -9.77
C THR A 100 -0.97 13.08 -10.69
N GLU A 101 -0.50 14.32 -10.80
CA GLU A 101 0.71 14.69 -11.52
C GLU A 101 1.78 15.18 -10.52
N VAL A 102 3.04 14.88 -10.83
CA VAL A 102 4.20 15.39 -10.11
C VAL A 102 4.76 16.57 -10.88
N LEU A 103 4.84 17.72 -10.22
CA LEU A 103 5.46 18.91 -10.78
C LEU A 103 6.95 18.91 -10.44
N ALA A 104 7.81 19.00 -11.46
CA ALA A 104 9.26 18.88 -11.35
C ALA A 104 9.96 20.11 -10.70
N ILE A 105 9.41 20.60 -9.60
CA ILE A 105 9.87 21.77 -8.87
C ILE A 105 10.26 21.40 -7.44
N ASP A 106 11.30 22.07 -6.95
CA ASP A 106 11.72 22.03 -5.55
C ASP A 106 11.43 23.40 -4.94
N VAL A 107 10.22 23.59 -4.44
CA VAL A 107 9.80 24.84 -3.78
C VAL A 107 10.41 24.84 -2.39
N ARG A 108 11.30 25.80 -2.11
CA ARG A 108 11.98 25.92 -0.82
C ARG A 108 11.49 27.11 -0.03
N ASP A 109 11.10 28.18 -0.71
CA ASP A 109 10.63 29.42 -0.08
C ASP A 109 9.42 30.01 -0.81
N PHE A 110 8.66 30.88 -0.15
CA PHE A 110 7.55 31.62 -0.73
C PHE A 110 7.99 32.50 -1.92
N ALA A 111 9.25 32.95 -1.94
CA ALA A 111 9.83 33.67 -3.07
C ALA A 111 9.88 32.83 -4.37
N ASP A 112 9.87 31.49 -4.27
CA ASP A 112 9.83 30.61 -5.44
C ASP A 112 8.47 30.65 -6.14
N VAL A 113 7.39 31.01 -5.44
CA VAL A 113 6.04 31.16 -6.01
C VAL A 113 6.01 32.25 -7.08
N GLU A 114 6.66 33.39 -6.80
CA GLU A 114 6.72 34.50 -7.72
C GLU A 114 7.58 34.17 -8.95
N ARG A 115 8.65 33.38 -8.76
CA ARG A 115 9.45 32.83 -9.86
C ARG A 115 8.60 31.92 -10.75
N LEU A 116 7.83 30.99 -10.17
CA LEU A 116 6.95 30.08 -10.90
C LEU A 116 5.91 30.83 -11.73
N HIS A 117 5.29 31.87 -11.17
CA HIS A 117 4.32 32.71 -11.88
C HIS A 117 4.96 33.48 -13.05
N ARG A 118 6.21 33.93 -12.91
CA ARG A 118 6.93 34.69 -13.94
C ARG A 118 7.54 33.81 -15.04
N THR A 119 7.69 32.51 -14.81
CA THR A 119 8.22 31.58 -15.82
C THR A 119 7.27 31.46 -17.00
N ARG A 120 7.75 31.76 -18.23
CA ARG A 120 6.95 31.60 -19.46
C ARG A 120 6.66 30.14 -19.81
N GLN A 121 7.53 29.22 -19.39
CA GLN A 121 7.33 27.80 -19.58
C GLN A 121 6.87 27.18 -18.26
N PRO A 122 5.71 26.49 -18.23
CA PRO A 122 5.29 25.77 -17.06
C PRO A 122 6.32 24.66 -16.75
N PRO A 123 6.59 24.37 -15.47
CA PRO A 123 7.49 23.28 -15.12
C PRO A 123 6.97 21.95 -15.66
N GLU A 124 7.90 21.04 -15.94
CA GLU A 124 7.59 19.70 -16.42
C GLU A 124 6.64 18.99 -15.45
N ARG A 125 5.62 18.33 -16.02
CA ARG A 125 4.66 17.52 -15.30
C ARG A 125 4.85 16.07 -15.69
N MET A 126 4.86 15.21 -14.69
CA MET A 126 5.00 13.78 -14.88
C MET A 126 3.80 13.08 -14.22
N PRO A 127 3.28 11.98 -14.79
CA PRO A 127 2.25 11.21 -14.13
C PRO A 127 2.78 10.63 -12.81
N TRP A 128 1.90 10.49 -11.81
CA TRP A 128 2.25 9.82 -10.56
C TRP A 128 2.68 8.38 -10.82
N ASP A 129 3.89 8.06 -10.35
CA ASP A 129 4.46 6.72 -10.44
C ASP A 129 5.16 6.37 -9.12
N LYS A 130 4.50 5.51 -8.32
CA LYS A 130 5.05 4.99 -7.07
C LYS A 130 6.34 4.19 -7.31
N GLY A 131 6.49 3.55 -8.47
CA GLY A 131 7.64 2.75 -8.83
C GLY A 131 8.94 3.54 -8.79
N ARG A 132 8.89 4.84 -9.14
CA ARG A 132 10.04 5.75 -9.03
C ARG A 132 10.52 5.91 -7.60
N ILE A 133 9.61 6.13 -6.66
CA ILE A 133 9.96 6.24 -5.23
C ILE A 133 10.62 4.95 -4.75
N VAL A 134 10.08 3.79 -5.13
CA VAL A 134 10.66 2.49 -4.75
C VAL A 134 12.06 2.33 -5.35
N HIS A 135 12.24 2.69 -6.63
CA HIS A 135 13.52 2.62 -7.31
C HIS A 135 14.56 3.53 -6.65
N ASP A 136 14.24 4.81 -6.49
CA ASP A 136 15.13 5.82 -5.90
C ASP A 136 15.51 5.42 -4.48
N LEU A 137 14.57 4.95 -3.66
CA LEU A 137 14.88 4.44 -2.32
C LEU A 137 15.76 3.19 -2.36
N THR A 138 15.57 2.28 -3.32
CA THR A 138 16.39 1.06 -3.38
C THR A 138 17.80 1.34 -3.90
N VAL A 139 17.97 2.34 -4.79
CA VAL A 139 19.26 2.69 -5.41
C VAL A 139 20.05 3.69 -4.56
N GLU A 140 19.39 4.74 -4.08
CA GLU A 140 20.02 5.86 -3.37
C GLU A 140 20.10 5.65 -1.85
N SER A 141 19.37 4.67 -1.31
CA SER A 141 19.36 4.40 0.13
C SER A 141 19.63 2.93 0.45
N ALA A 142 20.17 2.64 1.63
CA ALA A 142 20.42 1.28 2.10
C ALA A 142 19.15 0.51 2.49
N LEU A 143 17.96 0.98 2.08
CA LEU A 143 16.70 0.32 2.40
C LEU A 143 16.51 -0.92 1.53
N GLY A 144 16.21 -2.05 2.16
CA GLY A 144 15.83 -3.26 1.44
C GLY A 144 14.55 -3.04 0.60
N PRO A 145 14.35 -3.80 -0.50
CA PRO A 145 13.22 -3.61 -1.42
C PRO A 145 11.83 -3.67 -0.76
N GLN A 146 11.69 -4.42 0.34
CA GLN A 146 10.44 -4.53 1.08
C GLN A 146 10.14 -3.23 1.86
N MET A 147 11.14 -2.67 2.54
CA MET A 147 11.00 -1.43 3.29
C MET A 147 10.80 -0.23 2.35
N ALA A 148 11.55 -0.15 1.25
CA ALA A 148 11.33 0.87 0.21
C ALA A 148 9.89 0.87 -0.32
N ARG A 149 9.31 -0.32 -0.55
CA ARG A 149 7.91 -0.47 -0.98
C ARG A 149 6.91 -0.09 0.10
N ALA A 150 7.21 -0.39 1.37
CA ALA A 150 6.37 0.03 2.50
C ALA A 150 6.34 1.56 2.60
N VAL A 151 7.51 2.22 2.63
CA VAL A 151 7.64 3.69 2.60
C VAL A 151 6.88 4.28 1.43
N ALA A 152 7.12 3.80 0.21
CA ALA A 152 6.45 4.31 -0.98
C ALA A 152 4.92 4.13 -0.94
N SER A 153 4.42 3.07 -0.29
CA SER A 153 2.97 2.84 -0.15
C SER A 153 2.33 3.80 0.86
N THR A 154 3.01 4.09 1.98
CA THR A 154 2.55 5.09 2.95
C THR A 154 2.60 6.50 2.36
N VAL A 155 3.67 6.85 1.63
CA VAL A 155 3.78 8.13 0.93
C VAL A 155 2.69 8.27 -0.12
N GLU A 156 2.44 7.24 -0.92
CA GLU A 156 1.34 7.24 -1.89
C GLU A 156 0.00 7.50 -1.21
N GLU A 157 -0.29 6.80 -0.11
CA GLU A 157 -1.53 7.00 0.62
C GLU A 157 -1.69 8.46 1.10
N ARG A 158 -0.64 9.05 1.67
CA ARG A 158 -0.65 10.46 2.06
C ARG A 158 -0.88 11.37 0.86
N VAL A 159 -0.14 11.18 -0.22
CA VAL A 159 -0.26 11.99 -1.44
C VAL A 159 -1.70 11.96 -1.98
N LEU A 160 -2.30 10.78 -2.08
CA LEU A 160 -3.68 10.65 -2.59
C LEU A 160 -4.71 11.25 -1.61
N ASN A 161 -4.40 11.35 -0.32
CA ASN A 161 -5.27 11.93 0.71
C ASN A 161 -5.08 13.45 0.88
N LEU A 162 -4.05 14.07 0.28
CA LEU A 162 -3.87 15.53 0.30
C LEU A 162 -4.94 16.28 -0.51
N GLY A 163 -5.70 15.59 -1.37
CA GLY A 163 -6.72 16.21 -2.22
C GLY A 163 -6.17 17.06 -3.37
N MET A 164 -4.85 17.08 -3.56
CA MET A 164 -4.19 17.79 -4.66
C MET A 164 -4.04 16.89 -5.90
N THR A 165 -4.30 17.43 -7.08
CA THR A 165 -4.05 16.74 -8.36
C THR A 165 -2.66 17.01 -8.91
N VAL A 166 -1.98 18.07 -8.45
CA VAL A 166 -0.61 18.40 -8.84
C VAL A 166 0.23 18.57 -7.59
N VAL A 167 1.25 17.74 -7.43
CA VAL A 167 2.06 17.67 -6.20
C VAL A 167 3.51 18.05 -6.53
N PRO A 168 4.09 19.06 -5.86
CA PRO A 168 5.50 19.41 -6.04
C PRO A 168 6.43 18.25 -5.67
N ARG A 169 7.46 18.01 -6.50
CA ARG A 169 8.50 17.01 -6.23
C ARG A 169 9.18 17.23 -4.87
N GLY A 170 9.41 18.48 -4.49
CA GLY A 170 9.96 18.82 -3.17
C GLY A 170 9.12 18.25 -2.01
N LEU A 171 7.79 18.37 -2.08
CA LEU A 171 6.89 17.82 -1.05
C LEU A 171 6.94 16.29 -1.01
N ILE A 172 6.96 15.63 -2.17
CA ILE A 172 7.11 14.17 -2.24
C ILE A 172 8.41 13.74 -1.57
N LYS A 173 9.52 14.43 -1.85
CA LYS A 173 10.82 14.15 -1.22
C LYS A 173 10.74 14.30 0.30
N GLN A 174 10.10 15.34 0.82
CA GLN A 174 9.94 15.51 2.27
C GLN A 174 9.10 14.39 2.90
N LEU A 175 8.00 13.99 2.26
CA LEU A 175 7.18 12.86 2.73
C LEU A 175 7.98 11.55 2.75
N VAL A 176 8.75 11.28 1.68
CA VAL A 176 9.62 10.09 1.58
C VAL A 176 10.66 10.07 2.69
N LEU A 177 11.38 11.17 2.90
CA LEU A 177 12.40 11.26 3.94
C LEU A 177 11.81 11.08 5.35
N GLY A 178 10.67 11.71 5.62
CA GLY A 178 9.96 11.57 6.89
C GLY A 178 9.55 10.12 7.17
N GLU A 179 8.96 9.45 6.18
CA GLU A 179 8.51 8.06 6.33
C GLU A 179 9.66 7.06 6.41
N ALA A 180 10.71 7.23 5.60
CA ALA A 180 11.90 6.38 5.67
C ALA A 180 12.56 6.47 7.05
N ALA A 181 12.71 7.70 7.58
CA ALA A 181 13.27 7.91 8.91
C ALA A 181 12.40 7.29 10.02
N ALA A 182 11.08 7.41 9.91
CA ALA A 182 10.16 6.79 10.86
C ALA A 182 10.26 5.25 10.85
N MET A 183 10.30 4.62 9.67
CA MET A 183 10.42 3.16 9.56
C MET A 183 11.77 2.64 10.06
N LEU A 184 12.87 3.34 9.77
CA LEU A 184 14.19 2.97 10.28
C LEU A 184 14.26 3.01 11.81
N ARG A 185 13.66 4.04 12.45
CA ARG A 185 13.57 4.11 13.91
C ARG A 185 12.77 2.95 14.49
N ALA A 186 11.60 2.66 13.93
CA ALA A 186 10.77 1.54 14.37
C ALA A 186 11.51 0.18 14.22
N GLN A 187 12.29 -0.01 13.16
CA GLN A 187 13.11 -1.20 12.98
C GLN A 187 14.20 -1.32 14.05
N GLN A 188 14.87 -0.22 14.41
CA GLN A 188 15.89 -0.21 15.47
C GLN A 188 15.28 -0.54 16.83
N GLU A 189 14.12 0.03 17.16
CA GLU A 189 13.42 -0.27 18.42
C GLU A 189 13.04 -1.75 18.53
N LEU A 190 12.57 -2.36 17.44
CA LEU A 190 12.27 -3.80 17.40
C LEU A 190 13.51 -4.69 17.56
N GLN A 191 14.68 -4.25 17.09
CA GLN A 191 15.94 -4.97 17.26
C GLN A 191 16.51 -4.84 18.68
N MET A 192 16.20 -3.72 19.35
CA MET A 192 16.65 -3.44 20.73
C MET A 192 15.69 -3.95 21.81
N ALA A 193 14.46 -4.34 21.43
CA ALA A 193 13.49 -4.90 22.36
C ALA A 193 13.95 -6.27 22.88
N PRO A 194 13.97 -6.50 24.21
CA PRO A 194 14.31 -7.82 24.74
C PRO A 194 13.29 -8.87 24.25
N PRO A 195 13.72 -10.14 24.06
CA PRO A 195 12.80 -11.20 23.66
C PRO A 195 11.66 -11.29 24.68
N ARG A 196 10.42 -11.30 24.20
CA ARG A 196 9.24 -11.51 25.05
C ARG A 196 9.42 -12.82 25.81
N GLU A 197 9.51 -12.75 27.15
CA GLU A 197 9.54 -13.93 28.00
C GLU A 197 8.28 -14.77 27.71
N PRO A 198 8.43 -16.09 27.50
CA PRO A 198 7.27 -16.95 27.36
C PRO A 198 6.47 -16.91 28.67
N LEU A 199 5.18 -16.56 28.57
CA LEU A 199 4.21 -16.69 29.66
C LEU A 199 4.31 -18.12 30.21
N ALA A 200 4.82 -18.24 31.43
CA ALA A 200 4.86 -19.51 32.14
C ALA A 200 3.42 -20.09 32.20
N PRO A 201 3.23 -21.39 31.95
CA PRO A 201 1.92 -22.00 32.09
C PRO A 201 1.46 -21.79 33.53
N ALA A 202 0.27 -21.22 33.69
CA ALA A 202 -0.40 -21.14 34.97
C ALA A 202 -0.45 -22.54 35.57
N SER A 203 0.28 -22.74 36.66
CA SER A 203 0.20 -23.95 37.48
C SER A 203 -1.27 -24.16 37.86
N ALA A 204 -1.85 -25.24 37.37
CA ALA A 204 -3.14 -25.72 37.83
C ALA A 204 -2.95 -26.31 39.24
N GLU A 205 -3.60 -25.69 40.22
CA GLU A 205 -3.98 -26.32 41.48
C GLU A 205 -5.43 -26.81 41.39
#